data_AF-A0A0G1EK39-F1
#
_entry.id   AF-A0A0G1EK39-F1
#
_cell.length_a   1.000
_cell.length_b   1.000
_cell.length_c   1.000
_cell.angle_alpha   90.00
_cell.angle_beta   90.00
_cell.angle_gamma   90.00
#
_symmetry.space_group_name_H-M   'P 1'
#
loop_
_entity.id
_entity.type
_entity.pdbx_description
1 polymer ?
#
loop_
_entity_poly.entity_id
_entity_poly.type
_entity_poly.pdbx_seq_one_letter_code
_entity_poly.pdbx_strand_id
1 'polypeptide(L)'
;MLNPNFVLVGILIGAIGSLSYLIDTVRGKIKPNRVSFFMWSIAPLIAFAAEVKEGVGIQSIMTFSIGFFPLIIFIATFVNKKAEWKLTPFDLACGILSFVGLFLWYITKVGNIAIFFSVLADGLAAIPTIVKSYHFPETETDYLLH
;
A
#
# COMPACT_ATOMS: atom_id res chain seq x y z
N MET A 1 22.46 -8.83 12.46
CA MET A 1 21.75 -7.79 11.68
C MET A 1 21.60 -8.31 10.26
N LEU A 2 20.40 -8.25 9.67
CA LEU A 2 20.15 -8.66 8.27
C LEU A 2 21.01 -7.81 7.32
N ASN A 3 21.48 -8.41 6.22
CA ASN A 3 22.27 -7.69 5.22
C ASN A 3 21.38 -6.59 4.58
N PRO A 4 21.82 -5.32 4.51
CA PRO A 4 21.04 -4.22 3.92
C PRO A 4 20.56 -4.50 2.49
N ASN A 5 21.27 -5.37 1.76
CA ASN A 5 20.92 -5.75 0.39
C ASN A 5 19.61 -6.55 0.29
N PHE A 6 19.07 -7.10 1.40
CA PHE A 6 17.75 -7.73 1.40
C PHE A 6 16.63 -6.76 0.98
N VAL A 7 16.81 -5.46 1.19
CA VAL A 7 15.89 -4.42 0.70
C VAL A 7 15.73 -4.50 -0.83
N LEU A 8 16.83 -4.72 -1.56
CA LEU A 8 16.80 -4.83 -3.02
C LEU A 8 16.00 -6.05 -3.48
N VAL A 9 16.16 -7.18 -2.78
CA VAL A 9 15.40 -8.41 -3.08
C VAL A 9 13.90 -8.19 -2.84
N GLY A 10 13.54 -7.54 -1.73
CA GLY A 10 12.15 -7.20 -1.44
C GLY A 10 11.53 -6.29 -2.50
N ILE A 11 12.27 -5.26 -2.95
CA ILE A 11 11.85 -4.36 -4.02
C ILE A 11 11.64 -5.12 -5.33
N LEU A 12 12.54 -6.05 -5.70
CA LEU A 12 12.41 -6.83 -6.93
C LEU A 12 11.17 -7.71 -6.92
N ILE A 13 10.89 -8.40 -5.81
CA ILE A 13 9.69 -9.23 -5.67
C ILE A 13 8.43 -8.36 -5.77
N GLY A 14 8.41 -7.23 -5.04
CA GLY A 14 7.30 -6.27 -5.09
C GLY A 14 7.09 -5.68 -6.49
N ALA A 15 8.16 -5.41 -7.23
CA ALA A 15 8.12 -4.88 -8.58
C ALA A 15 7.50 -5.89 -9.56
N ILE A 16 7.85 -7.17 -9.48
CA ILE A 16 7.29 -8.23 -10.34
C ILE A 16 5.77 -8.34 -10.12
N GLY A 17 5.34 -8.43 -8.85
CA GLY A 17 3.91 -8.51 -8.52
C GLY A 17 3.15 -7.26 -8.98
N SER A 18 3.71 -6.08 -8.73
CA SER A 18 3.11 -4.80 -9.12
C SER A 18 3.02 -4.64 -10.64
N LEU A 19 4.02 -5.13 -11.38
CA LEU A 19 4.03 -5.09 -12.84
C LEU A 19 2.93 -5.98 -13.42
N SER A 20 2.75 -7.20 -12.89
CA SER A 20 1.65 -8.07 -13.32
C SER A 20 0.29 -7.39 -13.09
N TYR A 21 0.08 -6.85 -11.88
CA TYR A 21 -1.15 -6.16 -11.53
C TYR A 21 -1.40 -4.91 -12.40
N LEU A 22 -0.33 -4.16 -12.71
CA LEU A 22 -0.39 -3.00 -13.59
C LEU A 22 -0.84 -3.38 -15.01
N ILE A 23 -0.25 -4.44 -15.58
CA ILE A 23 -0.60 -4.94 -16.92
C ILE A 23 -2.08 -5.34 -16.96
N ASP A 24 -2.56 -6.08 -15.96
CA ASP A 24 -3.96 -6.50 -15.90
C ASP A 24 -4.92 -5.35 -15.63
N THR A 25 -4.48 -4.33 -14.89
CA THR A 25 -5.21 -3.07 -14.71
C THR A 25 -5.41 -2.35 -16.03
N VAL A 26 -4.33 -2.15 -16.80
CA VAL A 26 -4.39 -1.46 -18.09
C VAL A 26 -5.21 -2.25 -19.11
N ARG A 27 -5.13 -3.59 -19.07
CA ARG A 27 -5.96 -4.48 -19.91
C ARG A 27 -7.43 -4.53 -19.50
N GLY A 28 -7.81 -3.93 -18.36
CA GLY A 28 -9.19 -3.92 -17.88
C GLY A 28 -9.70 -5.30 -17.46
N LYS A 29 -8.78 -6.23 -17.13
CA LYS A 29 -9.09 -7.56 -16.58
C LYS A 29 -9.54 -7.44 -15.13
N ILE A 30 -8.84 -6.60 -14.36
CA ILE A 30 -9.14 -6.31 -12.97
C ILE A 30 -9.77 -4.93 -12.80
N LYS A 31 -10.44 -4.71 -11.66
CA LYS A 31 -11.17 -3.47 -11.33
C LYS A 31 -10.63 -2.87 -10.04
N PRO A 32 -9.44 -2.25 -10.06
CA PRO A 32 -8.87 -1.64 -8.86
C PRO A 32 -9.75 -0.48 -8.37
N ASN A 33 -9.81 -0.33 -7.05
CA ASN A 33 -10.44 0.81 -6.40
C ASN A 33 -9.47 2.00 -6.36
N ARG A 34 -9.87 3.11 -6.97
CA ARG A 34 -9.00 4.30 -7.07
C ARG A 34 -8.68 4.90 -5.70
N VAL A 35 -9.64 4.87 -4.78
CA VAL A 35 -9.47 5.45 -3.43
C VAL A 35 -8.40 4.69 -2.65
N SER A 36 -8.49 3.37 -2.63
CA SER A 36 -7.54 2.52 -1.89
C SER A 36 -6.12 2.65 -2.45
N PHE A 37 -5.93 2.59 -3.78
CA PHE A 37 -4.60 2.76 -4.38
C PHE A 37 -4.01 4.17 -4.19
N PHE A 38 -4.87 5.20 -4.18
CA PHE A 38 -4.43 6.55 -3.82
C PHE A 38 -3.94 6.61 -2.37
N MET A 39 -4.71 6.07 -1.42
CA MET A 39 -4.33 6.05 -0.01
C MET A 39 -3.06 5.23 0.24
N TRP A 40 -2.93 4.06 -0.39
CA TRP A 40 -1.73 3.23 -0.33
C TRP A 40 -0.51 3.85 -1.01
N SER A 41 -0.70 4.82 -1.91
CA SER A 41 0.42 5.58 -2.46
C SER A 41 0.86 6.73 -1.55
N ILE A 42 -0.09 7.48 -0.99
CA ILE A 42 0.23 8.76 -0.35
C ILE A 42 0.90 8.58 1.01
N ALA A 43 0.43 7.63 1.82
CA ALA A 43 0.97 7.43 3.17
C ALA A 43 2.45 7.00 3.16
N PRO A 44 2.87 5.99 2.37
CA PRO A 44 4.28 5.60 2.31
C PRO A 44 5.17 6.67 1.66
N LEU A 45 4.67 7.46 0.70
CA LEU A 45 5.45 8.56 0.11
C LEU A 45 5.73 9.69 1.11
N ILE A 46 4.76 10.00 1.98
CA ILE A 46 4.97 10.93 3.10
C ILE A 46 5.96 10.34 4.09
N ALA A 47 5.83 9.06 4.44
CA ALA A 47 6.75 8.37 5.34
C ALA A 47 8.19 8.37 4.78
N PHE A 48 8.36 8.08 3.48
CA PHE A 48 9.65 8.16 2.80
C PHE A 48 10.26 9.56 2.89
N ALA A 49 9.49 10.63 2.66
CA ALA A 49 9.98 11.99 2.80
C ALA A 49 10.48 12.30 4.23
N ALA A 50 9.79 11.78 5.24
CA ALA A 50 10.22 11.88 6.64
C ALA A 50 11.52 11.08 6.88
N GLU A 51 11.60 9.84 6.41
CA GLU A 51 12.79 8.99 6.54
C GLU A 51 14.03 9.59 5.88
N VAL A 52 13.86 10.23 4.72
CA VAL A 52 14.95 10.95 4.03
C VAL A 52 15.44 12.11 4.88
N LYS A 53 14.52 12.88 5.49
CA LYS A 53 14.88 14.00 6.36
C LYS A 53 15.62 13.55 7.63
N GLU A 54 15.23 12.41 8.19
CA GLU A 54 15.86 11.81 9.38
C GLU A 54 17.14 11.00 9.06
N GLY A 55 17.53 10.87 7.79
CA GLY A 55 18.77 10.21 7.40
C GLY A 55 18.76 8.68 7.55
N VAL A 56 17.58 8.04 7.42
CA VAL A 56 17.38 6.59 7.63
C VAL A 56 18.24 5.70 6.70
N GLY A 57 18.68 6.22 5.55
CA GLY A 57 19.59 5.52 4.64
C GLY A 57 18.89 4.59 3.65
N ILE A 58 19.51 3.48 3.27
CA ILE A 58 19.05 2.61 2.17
C ILE A 58 17.67 1.98 2.41
N GLN A 59 17.27 1.84 3.67
CA GLN A 59 15.99 1.29 4.08
C GLN A 59 14.81 2.14 3.59
N SER A 60 15.00 3.45 3.42
CA SER A 60 13.93 4.33 2.95
C SER A 60 13.54 4.08 1.50
N ILE A 61 14.43 3.47 0.70
CA ILE A 61 14.12 3.06 -0.68
C ILE A 61 13.02 1.98 -0.71
N MET A 62 12.94 1.15 0.34
CA MET A 62 11.85 0.17 0.47
C MET A 62 10.52 0.88 0.68
N THR A 63 10.46 1.82 1.61
CA THR A 63 9.27 2.65 1.91
C THR A 63 8.83 3.43 0.68
N PHE A 64 9.78 4.00 -0.08
CA PHE A 64 9.50 4.62 -1.36
C PHE A 64 8.83 3.65 -2.34
N SER A 65 9.37 2.45 -2.49
CA SER A 65 8.83 1.44 -3.42
C SER A 65 7.41 1.00 -3.05
N ILE A 66 7.12 0.90 -1.75
CA ILE A 66 5.78 0.60 -1.21
C ILE A 66 4.76 1.69 -1.60
N GLY A 67 5.16 2.96 -1.68
CA GLY A 67 4.27 4.04 -2.14
C GLY A 67 4.25 4.24 -3.66
N PHE A 68 5.39 4.02 -4.30
CA PHE A 68 5.58 4.28 -5.73
C PHE A 68 4.85 3.28 -6.62
N PHE A 69 4.86 1.98 -6.30
CA PHE A 69 4.15 1.00 -7.11
C PHE A 69 2.61 1.18 -7.07
N PRO A 70 1.96 1.40 -5.91
CA PRO A 70 0.56 1.78 -5.86
C PRO A 70 0.25 3.09 -6.58
N LEU A 71 1.18 4.06 -6.58
CA LEU A 71 1.00 5.30 -7.34
C LEU A 71 0.90 5.04 -8.84
N ILE A 72 1.77 4.19 -9.39
CA ILE A 72 1.72 3.82 -10.81
C ILE A 72 0.41 3.11 -11.13
N ILE A 73 -0.03 2.19 -10.27
CA ILE A 73 -1.31 1.48 -10.45
C ILE A 73 -2.48 2.46 -10.36
N PHE A 74 -2.47 3.40 -9.40
CA PHE A 74 -3.46 4.46 -9.27
C PHE A 74 -3.57 5.26 -10.58
N ILE A 75 -2.45 5.68 -11.16
CA ILE A 75 -2.44 6.39 -12.45
C ILE A 75 -3.03 5.50 -13.56
N ALA A 76 -2.66 4.22 -13.61
CA ALA A 76 -3.19 3.28 -14.59
C ALA A 76 -4.71 3.04 -14.46
N THR A 77 -5.29 3.22 -13.27
CA THR A 77 -6.75 3.11 -13.09
C THR A 77 -7.55 4.16 -13.88
N PHE A 78 -6.93 5.26 -14.30
CA PHE A 78 -7.59 6.27 -15.16
C PHE A 78 -7.68 5.82 -16.62
N VAL A 79 -6.80 4.90 -17.05
CA VAL A 79 -6.88 4.26 -18.36
C VAL A 79 -7.96 3.16 -18.35
N ASN A 80 -8.15 2.51 -17.20
CA ASN A 80 -9.16 1.47 -17.02
C ASN A 80 -10.56 2.06 -16.73
N LYS A 81 -11.43 2.03 -17.75
CA LYS A 81 -12.83 2.48 -17.64
C LYS A 81 -13.67 1.70 -16.61
N LYS A 82 -13.25 0.48 -16.22
CA LYS A 82 -13.95 -0.36 -15.25
C LYS A 82 -13.49 -0.14 -13.80
N ALA A 83 -12.47 0.69 -13.56
CA ALA A 83 -12.02 0.99 -12.21
C ALA A 83 -13.06 1.81 -11.46
N GLU A 84 -13.23 1.52 -10.18
CA GLU A 84 -14.32 2.05 -9.35
C GLU A 84 -13.82 3.13 -8.40
N TRP A 85 -14.70 4.09 -8.08
CA TRP A 85 -14.52 5.03 -6.97
C TRP A 85 -15.48 4.61 -5.85
N LYS A 86 -15.05 3.68 -5.00
CA LYS A 86 -15.85 3.28 -3.84
C LYS A 86 -15.04 3.57 -2.59
N LEU A 87 -15.59 4.37 -1.69
CA LEU A 87 -15.04 4.47 -0.34
C LEU A 87 -15.47 3.22 0.40
N THR A 88 -14.53 2.32 0.72
CA THR A 88 -14.87 1.14 1.49
C THR A 88 -14.91 1.51 2.99
N PRO A 89 -15.75 0.84 3.81
CA PRO A 89 -15.73 1.00 5.28
C PRO A 89 -14.33 0.78 5.87
N PHE A 90 -13.49 0.10 5.11
CA PHE A 90 -12.14 -0.23 5.42
C PHE A 90 -11.13 0.90 5.18
N ASP A 91 -11.23 1.61 4.05
CA ASP A 91 -10.48 2.84 3.80
C ASP A 91 -10.77 3.86 4.92
N LEU A 92 -12.03 3.90 5.37
CA LEU A 92 -12.46 4.72 6.50
C LEU A 92 -11.85 4.26 7.84
N ALA A 93 -11.83 2.97 8.13
CA ALA A 93 -11.20 2.43 9.34
C ALA A 93 -9.71 2.74 9.41
N CYS A 94 -8.98 2.55 8.30
CA CYS A 94 -7.56 2.89 8.19
C CYS A 94 -7.33 4.40 8.35
N GLY A 95 -8.19 5.23 7.74
CA GLY A 95 -8.14 6.68 7.91
C GLY A 95 -8.36 7.12 9.36
N ILE A 96 -9.31 6.52 10.06
CA ILE A 96 -9.58 6.80 11.49
C ILE A 96 -8.39 6.39 12.35
N LEU A 97 -7.84 5.18 12.15
CA LEU A 97 -6.66 4.70 12.88
C LEU A 97 -5.44 5.60 12.70
N SER A 98 -5.17 6.03 11.46
CA SER A 98 -4.11 6.99 11.16
C SER A 98 -4.32 8.33 11.88
N PHE A 99 -5.57 8.82 11.91
CA PHE A 99 -5.90 10.06 12.61
C PHE A 99 -5.72 9.94 14.13
N VAL A 100 -6.11 8.81 14.72
CA VAL A 100 -5.89 8.50 16.14
C VAL A 100 -4.39 8.44 16.45
N GLY A 101 -3.60 7.76 15.61
CA GLY A 101 -2.14 7.70 15.77
C GLY A 101 -1.48 9.08 15.74
N LEU A 102 -1.86 9.94 14.80
CA LEU A 102 -1.37 11.31 14.70
C LEU A 102 -1.80 12.16 15.89
N PHE A 103 -3.05 12.04 16.33
CA PHE A 103 -3.57 12.77 17.49
C PHE A 103 -2.84 12.38 18.78
N LEU A 104 -2.61 11.08 18.98
CA LEU A 104 -1.86 10.58 20.13
C LEU A 104 -0.39 11.00 20.08
N TRP A 105 0.26 10.99 18.92
CA TRP A 105 1.61 11.53 18.77
C TRP A 105 1.66 13.04 19.04
N TYR A 106 0.66 13.79 18.60
CA TYR A 106 0.58 15.23 18.87
C TYR A 106 0.55 15.54 20.37
N ILE A 107 -0.16 14.74 21.17
CA ILE A 107 -0.25 14.89 22.64
C ILE A 107 1.02 14.38 23.32
N THR A 108 1.47 13.19 22.97
CA THR A 108 2.53 12.48 23.70
C THR A 108 3.93 12.93 23.28
N LYS A 109 4.09 13.46 22.06
CA LYS A 109 5.37 13.75 21.40
C LYS A 109 6.31 12.53 21.27
N VAL A 110 5.80 11.32 21.52
CA VAL A 110 6.56 10.07 21.40
C VAL A 110 6.25 9.41 20.07
N GLY A 111 7.22 9.39 19.15
CA GLY A 111 7.05 8.82 17.80
C GLY A 111 6.64 7.35 17.81
N ASN A 112 7.06 6.58 18.81
CA ASN A 112 6.76 5.15 18.93
C ASN A 112 5.25 4.86 18.98
N ILE A 113 4.45 5.77 19.53
CA ILE A 113 2.99 5.61 19.59
C ILE A 113 2.37 5.75 18.20
N ALA A 114 2.81 6.74 17.42
CA ALA A 114 2.40 6.84 16.02
C ALA A 114 2.80 5.59 15.22
N ILE A 115 4.03 5.11 15.40
CA ILE A 115 4.53 3.91 14.70
C ILE A 115 3.67 2.69 15.05
N PHE A 116 3.39 2.46 16.34
CA PHE A 116 2.58 1.33 16.78
C PHE A 116 1.18 1.33 16.16
N PHE A 117 0.49 2.46 16.21
CA PHE A 117 -0.84 2.59 15.61
C PHE A 117 -0.81 2.51 14.08
N SER A 118 0.25 3.00 13.43
CA SER A 118 0.43 2.86 11.97
C SER A 118 0.61 1.40 11.57
N VAL A 119 1.43 0.63 12.28
CA VAL A 119 1.63 -0.80 12.01
C VAL A 119 0.34 -1.59 12.27
N LEU A 120 -0.42 -1.23 13.30
CA LEU A 120 -1.75 -1.80 13.56
C LEU A 120 -2.73 -1.47 12.42
N ALA A 121 -2.73 -0.23 11.95
CA ALA A 121 -3.56 0.19 10.83
C ALA A 121 -3.21 -0.61 9.57
N ASP A 122 -1.93 -0.77 9.24
CA ASP A 122 -1.45 -1.54 8.09
C ASP A 122 -1.76 -3.04 8.22
N GLY A 123 -1.63 -3.60 9.43
CA GLY A 123 -1.98 -5.01 9.69
C GLY A 123 -3.47 -5.27 9.51
N LEU A 124 -4.32 -4.37 10.02
CA LEU A 124 -5.74 -4.40 9.77
C LEU A 124 -6.03 -4.16 8.28
N ALA A 125 -5.22 -3.31 7.60
CA ALA A 125 -5.25 -2.99 6.17
C ALA A 125 -5.09 -4.24 5.26
N ALA A 126 -4.49 -5.31 5.77
CA ALA A 126 -4.33 -6.57 5.03
C ALA A 126 -5.56 -7.50 5.10
N ILE A 127 -6.44 -7.36 6.10
CA ILE A 127 -7.49 -8.36 6.40
C ILE A 127 -8.49 -8.55 5.24
N PRO A 128 -9.08 -7.52 4.62
CA PRO A 128 -10.03 -7.70 3.53
C PRO A 128 -9.37 -8.28 2.29
N THR A 129 -8.11 -7.95 2.03
CA THR A 129 -7.33 -8.56 0.95
C THR A 129 -7.20 -10.05 1.23
N ILE A 130 -6.80 -10.45 2.44
CA ILE A 130 -6.72 -11.88 2.82
C ILE A 130 -8.09 -12.57 2.68
N VAL A 131 -9.16 -11.95 3.19
CA VAL A 131 -10.52 -12.51 3.12
C VAL A 131 -10.99 -12.65 1.67
N LYS A 132 -10.76 -11.64 0.83
CA LYS A 132 -11.17 -11.60 -0.57
C LYS A 132 -10.32 -12.55 -1.42
N SER A 133 -9.01 -12.63 -1.20
CA SER A 133 -8.14 -13.63 -1.83
C SER A 133 -8.54 -15.06 -1.45
N TYR A 134 -9.10 -15.27 -0.25
CA TYR A 134 -9.59 -16.58 0.18
C TYR A 134 -10.98 -16.93 -0.38
N HIS A 135 -11.90 -15.97 -0.43
CA HIS A 135 -13.30 -16.23 -0.83
C HIS A 135 -13.58 -16.00 -2.32
N PHE A 136 -12.83 -15.11 -2.98
CA PHE A 136 -13.01 -14.73 -4.39
C PHE A 136 -11.66 -14.61 -5.12
N PRO A 137 -10.83 -15.67 -5.12
CA PRO A 137 -9.49 -15.63 -5.71
C PRO A 137 -9.49 -15.22 -7.19
N GLU A 138 -10.52 -15.59 -7.95
CA GLU A 138 -10.73 -15.23 -9.36
C GLU A 138 -10.87 -13.72 -9.61
N THR A 139 -11.13 -12.93 -8.57
CA THR A 139 -11.18 -11.46 -8.68
C THR A 139 -9.84 -10.77 -8.45
N GLU A 140 -8.84 -11.52 -7.98
CA GLU A 140 -7.50 -11.06 -7.60
C GLU A 140 -6.38 -11.72 -8.45
N THR A 141 -6.64 -12.87 -9.09
CA THR A 141 -5.62 -13.61 -9.88
C THR A 141 -6.24 -14.41 -11.03
N ASP A 142 -5.71 -14.26 -12.26
CA ASP A 142 -6.20 -14.91 -13.51
C ASP A 142 -5.33 -16.10 -13.97
N TYR A 143 -4.55 -16.73 -13.07
CA TYR A 143 -3.68 -17.85 -13.44
C TYR A 143 -4.38 -19.23 -13.48
N LEU A 144 -5.67 -19.31 -13.12
CA LEU A 144 -6.43 -20.57 -13.04
C LEU A 144 -7.44 -20.80 -14.19
N LEU A 145 -7.43 -19.98 -15.25
CA LEU A 145 -8.35 -20.10 -16.40
C LEU A 145 -7.66 -20.54 -17.71
N HIS A 146 -6.58 -21.30 -17.64
CA HIS A 146 -5.99 -22.00 -18.79
C HIS A 146 -5.82 -23.50 -18.53
#